data_AF-A0A836RYL1-F1
#
_entry.id   AF-A0A836RYL1-F1
#
_cell.length_a   1.000
_cell.length_b   1.000
_cell.length_c   1.000
_cell.angle_alpha   90.00
_cell.angle_beta   90.00
_cell.angle_gamma   90.00
#
_symmetry.space_group_name_H-M   'P 1'
#
loop_
_entity.id
_entity.type
_entity.pdbx_description
1 polymer ?
#
loop_
_entity_poly.entity_id
_entity_poly.type
_entity_poly.pdbx_seq_one_letter_code
_entity_poly.pdbx_strand_id
1 'polypeptide(L)' 'VRAPGGHGPKTPGPGAQAAIRALARAGFIIGRIEDVTPLPHDTTRRPGGRRGRRV' A
#
# COMPACT_ATOMS: atom_id res chain seq x y z
N VAL A 1 -1.77 -2.88 -7.51
CA VAL A 1 -1.56 -3.00 -6.05
C VAL A 1 -1.81 -1.66 -5.42
N ARG A 2 -2.36 -1.62 -4.20
CA ARG A 2 -2.67 -0.37 -3.51
C ARG A 2 -2.40 -0.50 -2.01
N ALA A 3 -1.64 0.44 -1.46
CA ALA A 3 -1.55 0.69 -0.03
C ALA A 3 -2.64 1.70 0.42
N PRO A 4 -2.84 1.90 1.73
CA PRO A 4 -3.78 2.89 2.24
C PRO A 4 -3.58 4.29 1.64
N GLY A 5 -2.33 4.74 1.54
CA GLY A 5 -1.94 6.02 0.93
C GLY A 5 -2.44 7.25 1.69
N GLY A 6 -2.36 8.42 1.07
CA GLY A 6 -2.73 9.69 1.70
C GLY A 6 -1.86 10.01 2.92
N HIS A 7 -2.51 10.22 4.07
CA HIS A 7 -1.83 10.41 5.36
C HIS A 7 -1.39 9.07 6.00
N GLY A 8 -1.84 7.94 5.47
CA GLY A 8 -1.45 6.60 5.90
C GLY A 8 -0.15 6.08 5.27
N PRO A 9 0.17 4.79 5.49
CA PRO A 9 1.30 4.12 4.85
C PRO A 9 1.16 4.11 3.33
N LYS A 10 2.26 4.42 2.63
CA LYS A 10 2.33 4.40 1.16
C LYS A 10 2.91 3.11 0.58
N THR A 11 3.42 2.26 1.45
CA THR A 11 3.98 0.97 1.06
C THR A 11 2.91 -0.09 1.24
N PRO A 12 2.57 -0.86 0.20
CA PRO A 12 1.70 -2.02 0.35
C PRO A 12 2.27 -2.99 1.38
N GLY A 13 1.39 -3.63 2.16
CA GLY A 13 1.81 -4.59 3.17
C GLY A 13 2.46 -5.85 2.57
N PRO A 14 3.13 -6.69 3.40
CA PRO A 14 3.83 -7.88 2.94
C PRO A 14 2.92 -8.89 2.19
N GLY A 15 1.62 -8.88 2.49
CA GLY A 15 0.63 -9.72 1.80
C GLY A 15 0.41 -9.39 0.32
N ALA A 16 0.77 -8.18 -0.14
CA ALA A 16 0.59 -7.79 -1.54
C ALA A 16 1.36 -8.70 -2.50
N GLN A 17 2.64 -8.94 -2.23
CA GLN A 17 3.46 -9.80 -3.08
C GLN A 17 3.09 -11.28 -2.95
N ALA A 18 2.65 -11.72 -1.76
CA ALA A 18 2.17 -13.07 -1.54
C ALA A 18 0.93 -13.37 -2.39
N ALA A 19 -0.03 -12.44 -2.45
CA ALA A 19 -1.25 -12.57 -3.25
C ALA A 19 -0.94 -12.63 -4.76
N ILE A 20 -0.05 -11.79 -5.26
CA ILE A 20 0.38 -11.81 -6.68
C ILE A 20 1.00 -13.17 -7.03
N ARG A 21 1.89 -13.67 -6.18
CA ARG A 21 2.51 -14.99 -6.37
C ARG A 21 1.48 -16.12 -6.35
N ALA A 22 0.45 -16.03 -5.52
CA ALA A 22 -0.63 -17.02 -5.48
C ALA A 22 -1.42 -17.05 -6.79
N LEU A 23 -1.75 -15.89 -7.36
CA LEU A 23 -2.43 -15.78 -8.66
C LEU A 23 -1.59 -16.36 -9.79
N ALA A 24 -0.29 -16.07 -9.82
CA ALA A 24 0.63 -16.67 -10.80
C ALA A 24 0.66 -18.21 -10.69
N ARG A 25 0.69 -18.74 -9.46
CA ARG A 25 0.68 -20.20 -9.21
C ARG A 25 -0.65 -20.86 -9.57
N ALA A 26 -1.76 -20.14 -9.47
CA ALA A 26 -3.07 -20.62 -9.87
C ALA A 26 -3.25 -20.69 -11.40
N GLY A 27 -2.24 -20.29 -12.18
CA GLY A 27 -2.24 -20.39 -13.65
C GLY A 27 -2.73 -19.13 -14.36
N PHE A 28 -2.97 -18.03 -13.65
CA PHE A 28 -3.31 -16.76 -14.29
C PHE A 28 -2.07 -16.11 -14.92
N ILE A 29 -2.20 -15.65 -16.17
CA ILE A 29 -1.17 -14.87 -16.85
C ILE A 29 -1.30 -13.41 -16.41
N ILE A 30 -0.30 -12.93 -15.67
CA ILE A 30 -0.26 -11.55 -15.16
C ILE A 30 0.36 -10.65 -16.24
N GLY A 31 -0.42 -9.73 -16.81
CA GLY A 31 0.05 -8.83 -17.86
C GLY A 31 0.88 -7.65 -17.34
N ARG A 32 0.33 -6.87 -16.40
CA ARG A 32 1.00 -5.70 -15.82
C ARG A 32 0.71 -5.59 -14.34
N ILE A 33 1.71 -5.18 -13.57
CA ILE A 33 1.59 -4.86 -12.16
C ILE A 33 1.89 -3.37 -12.00
N GLU A 34 0.93 -2.62 -11.48
CA GLU A 34 1.08 -1.20 -11.20
C GLU A 34 0.77 -0.92 -9.72
N ASP A 35 1.54 -0.03 -9.09
CA ASP A 35 1.22 0.52 -7.77
C ASP A 35 0.42 1.80 -7.93
N VAL A 36 -0.85 1.76 -7.51
CA VAL A 36 -1.80 2.88 -7.61
C VAL A 36 -2.08 3.48 -6.22
N THR A 37 -1.12 3.34 -5.30
CA THR A 37 -1.21 3.95 -3.98
C THR A 37 -1.31 5.48 -4.11
N PRO A 38 -2.36 6.12 -3.53
CA PRO A 38 -2.55 7.55 -3.69
C PRO A 38 -1.48 8.32 -2.94
N LEU A 39 -0.66 9.07 -3.69
CA LEU A 39 0.28 10.06 -3.19
C LEU A 39 -0.36 11.44 -3.35
N PRO A 40 -0.70 12.12 -2.24
CA PRO A 40 -1.34 13.41 -2.35
C PRO A 40 -0.30 14.50 -2.61
N HIS A 41 -0.66 15.54 -3.36
CA HIS A 41 0.21 16.68 -3.63
C HIS A 41 0.56 17.45 -2.35
N ASP A 42 -0.40 17.54 -1.42
CA ASP A 42 -0.21 18.02 -0.05
C ASP A 42 -0.89 17.06 0.93
N THR A 43 -0.45 17.02 2.19
CA THR A 43 -0.88 16.00 3.16
C THR A 43 -1.91 16.52 4.16
N THR A 44 -2.84 15.66 4.56
CA THR A 44 -3.68 15.90 5.74
C THR A 44 -2.98 15.44 7.01
N ARG A 45 -3.35 16.03 8.16
CA ARG A 45 -2.74 15.73 9.46
C ARG A 45 -2.85 14.23 9.81
N ARG A 46 -1.70 13.60 10.08
CA ARG A 46 -1.65 12.18 10.51
C ARG A 46 -2.21 11.98 11.93
N PRO A 47 -2.75 10.79 12.23
CA PRO A 47 -3.11 10.41 13.60
C PRO A 47 -1.88 10.36 14.52
N GLY A 48 -2.07 10.64 15.82
CA GLY A 48 -1.00 10.70 16.82
C GLY A 48 -0.56 12.12 17.22
N GLY A 49 -1.12 13.15 16.60
CA GLY A 49 -0.84 14.55 16.94
C GLY A 49 0.63 14.93 16.76
N ARG A 50 1.09 15.99 17.43
CA ARG A 50 2.47 16.50 17.27
C ARG A 50 3.53 15.52 17.75
N ARG A 51 3.21 14.70 18.75
CA ARG A 51 4.14 13.81 19.45
C ARG A 51 4.13 12.38 18.89
N GLY A 52 3.20 12.05 17.99
CA GLY A 52 3.09 10.74 17.38
C GLY A 52 2.66 9.63 18.34
N ARG A 53 2.75 8.38 17.87
CA ARG A 53 2.54 7.18 18.67
C ARG A 53 3.69 7.02 19.67
N ARG A 54 3.37 6.90 20.96
CA ARG A 54 4.31 6.61 22.04
C ARG A 54 3.98 5.20 22.55
N VAL A 55 4.89 4.27 22.29
CA VAL A 55 4.88 2.90 22.82
C VAL A 55 6.15 2.70 23.62
#